data_AF-A0A659VFD7-F1
#
_entry.id   AF-A0A659VFD7-F1
#
_cell.length_a   1.000
_cell.length_b   1.000
_cell.length_c   1.000
_cell.angle_alpha   90.00
_cell.angle_beta   90.00
_cell.angle_gamma   90.00
#
_symmetry.space_group_name_H-M   'P 1'
#
loop_
_entity.id
_entity.type
_entity.pdbx_description
1 polymer ?
#
loop_
_entity_poly.entity_id
_entity_poly.type
_entity_poly.pdbx_seq_one_letter_code
_entity_poly.pdbx_strand_id
1 'polypeptide(L)'
;MDKAYANALRRKEEIEAELARINSFIAMYKHFSGPEGEQNEPSTQESSEAGNKETAAPRSIRFPKPSEIADMAERLIRGAGHPLTRAQIVERLEKADVELNSEDKPRYVGTILWREKGRFVNIPGEGYTMNDMATPLQALQGLMLPDEENDDEKGSDLI
;
A
#
# COMPACT_ATOMS: atom_id res chain seq x y z
N MET A 1 2.60 48.80 10.46
CA MET A 1 2.22 47.39 10.25
C MET A 1 3.36 46.70 9.54
N ASP A 2 3.88 45.64 10.11
CA ASP A 2 5.05 44.92 9.61
C ASP A 2 4.71 44.22 8.28
N LYS A 3 5.50 44.44 7.22
CA LYS A 3 5.22 43.89 5.88
C LYS A 3 5.23 42.36 5.87
N ALA A 4 6.03 41.76 6.75
CA ALA A 4 6.07 40.31 6.95
C ALA A 4 4.74 39.77 7.49
N TYR A 5 4.11 40.49 8.42
CA TYR A 5 2.82 40.11 9.00
C TYR A 5 1.69 40.17 7.96
N ALA A 6 1.66 41.21 7.13
CA ALA A 6 0.67 41.34 6.06
C ALA A 6 0.79 40.23 5.00
N ASN A 7 2.02 39.85 4.63
CA ASN A 7 2.25 38.75 3.70
C ASN A 7 1.86 37.39 4.29
N ALA A 8 2.17 37.15 5.57
CA ALA A 8 1.77 35.93 6.26
C ALA A 8 0.24 35.80 6.35
N LEU A 9 -0.46 36.91 6.63
CA LEU A 9 -1.92 36.93 6.69
C LEU A 9 -2.54 36.63 5.33
N ARG A 10 -2.05 37.27 4.27
CA ARG A 10 -2.50 37.00 2.90
C ARG A 10 -2.25 35.53 2.50
N ARG A 11 -1.10 34.98 2.87
CA ARG A 11 -0.78 33.57 2.58
C ARG A 11 -1.71 32.61 3.33
N LYS A 12 -2.06 32.94 4.58
CA LYS A 12 -3.05 32.20 5.35
C LYS A 12 -4.42 32.20 4.66
N GLU A 13 -4.89 33.37 4.21
CA GLU A 13 -6.18 33.51 3.51
C GLU A 13 -6.21 32.70 2.20
N GLU A 14 -5.12 32.70 1.43
CA GLU A 14 -5.00 31.88 0.21
C GLU A 14 -5.13 30.37 0.50
N ILE A 15 -4.48 29.90 1.56
CA ILE A 15 -4.52 28.49 1.99
C ILE A 15 -5.93 28.12 2.50
N GLU A 16 -6.56 29.00 3.28
CA GLU A 16 -7.93 28.78 3.75
C GLU A 16 -8.94 28.71 2.61
N ALA A 17 -8.77 29.55 1.58
CA ALA A 17 -9.60 29.51 0.38
C ALA A 17 -9.40 28.21 -0.41
N GLU A 18 -8.16 27.72 -0.49
CA GLU A 18 -7.87 26.44 -1.14
C GLU A 18 -8.46 25.25 -0.39
N LEU A 19 -8.31 25.22 0.95
CA LEU A 19 -8.93 24.22 1.81
C LEU A 19 -10.46 24.20 1.65
N ALA A 20 -11.09 25.37 1.57
CA ALA A 20 -12.54 25.46 1.36
C ALA A 20 -12.98 24.82 0.03
N ARG A 21 -12.21 25.03 -1.06
CA ARG A 21 -12.49 24.39 -2.35
C ARG A 21 -12.37 22.87 -2.30
N ILE A 22 -11.30 22.36 -1.69
CA ILE A 22 -11.07 20.92 -1.53
C ILE A 22 -12.19 20.30 -0.69
N ASN A 23 -12.54 20.92 0.43
CA ASN A 23 -13.63 20.43 1.29
C ASN A 23 -14.98 20.42 0.57
N SER A 24 -15.28 21.43 -0.25
CA SER A 24 -16.48 21.44 -1.10
C SER A 24 -16.49 20.28 -2.10
N PHE A 25 -15.33 19.98 -2.71
CA PHE A 25 -15.21 18.85 -3.62
C PHE A 25 -15.42 17.52 -2.90
N ILE A 26 -14.81 17.32 -1.73
CA ILE A 26 -14.97 16.10 -0.92
C ILE A 26 -16.44 15.92 -0.50
N ALA A 27 -17.10 16.99 -0.05
CA ALA A 27 -18.51 16.95 0.34
C ALA A 27 -19.41 16.59 -0.86
N MET A 28 -19.16 17.19 -2.02
CA MET A 28 -19.87 16.90 -3.25
C MET A 28 -19.65 15.44 -3.68
N TYR A 29 -18.41 14.96 -3.62
CA TYR A 29 -18.07 13.58 -3.95
C TYR A 29 -18.76 12.59 -3.00
N LYS A 30 -18.68 12.80 -1.68
CA LYS A 30 -19.41 11.99 -0.68
C LYS A 30 -20.92 11.97 -0.94
N HIS A 31 -21.51 13.09 -1.36
CA HIS A 31 -22.92 13.17 -1.68
C HIS A 31 -23.31 12.34 -2.91
N PHE A 32 -22.47 12.34 -3.96
CA PHE A 32 -22.73 11.62 -5.20
C PHE A 32 -22.26 10.16 -5.20
N SER A 33 -21.34 9.78 -4.31
CA SER A 33 -20.77 8.43 -4.27
C SER A 33 -21.63 7.39 -3.54
N GLY A 34 -22.75 7.76 -2.91
CA GLY A 34 -23.67 6.78 -2.27
C GLY A 34 -23.05 6.05 -1.05
N PRO A 35 -23.84 5.33 -0.24
CA PRO A 35 -23.49 5.09 1.16
C PRO A 35 -22.54 3.90 1.31
N GLU A 36 -21.25 4.18 1.47
CA GLU A 36 -20.34 3.25 2.13
C GLU A 36 -19.98 3.78 3.53
N GLY A 37 -20.64 3.18 4.54
CA GLY A 37 -19.99 2.94 5.82
C GLY A 37 -20.28 3.88 6.99
N GLU A 38 -21.55 4.23 7.26
CA GLU A 38 -21.96 4.45 8.64
C GLU A 38 -22.13 3.09 9.34
N GLN A 39 -21.10 2.64 10.06
CA GLN A 39 -21.21 1.67 11.15
C GLN A 39 -20.25 2.14 12.25
N ASN A 40 -20.71 3.00 13.16
CA ASN A 40 -21.15 2.60 14.50
C ASN A 40 -20.32 1.44 15.11
N GLU A 41 -19.39 1.82 15.98
CA GLU A 41 -19.03 1.08 17.20
C GLU A 41 -20.28 0.46 17.86
N PRO A 42 -20.18 -0.75 18.46
CA PRO A 42 -19.55 -0.83 19.78
C PRO A 42 -18.72 -2.10 20.08
N SER A 43 -17.68 -1.91 20.89
CA SER A 43 -17.28 -2.74 22.03
C SER A 43 -18.01 -4.08 22.25
N THR A 44 -17.31 -5.21 22.22
CA THR A 44 -17.66 -6.43 22.98
C THR A 44 -16.43 -7.31 23.26
N GLN A 45 -16.01 -7.27 24.53
CA GLN A 45 -15.52 -8.33 25.42
C GLN A 45 -14.49 -9.39 24.95
N GLU A 46 -13.38 -9.39 25.71
CA GLU A 46 -12.59 -10.56 26.05
C GLU A 46 -13.45 -11.68 26.69
N SER A 47 -13.30 -12.92 26.23
CA SER A 47 -13.25 -14.10 27.10
C SER A 47 -13.08 -15.42 26.34
N SER A 48 -11.99 -16.09 26.69
CA SER A 48 -11.95 -17.48 27.17
C SER A 48 -12.09 -18.64 26.18
N GLU A 49 -10.95 -19.34 26.04
CA GLU A 49 -10.76 -20.80 26.02
C GLU A 49 -11.97 -21.71 25.79
N ALA A 50 -11.87 -22.54 24.74
CA ALA A 50 -12.15 -23.97 24.86
C ALA A 50 -11.49 -24.71 23.68
N GLY A 51 -10.61 -25.64 24.00
CA GLY A 51 -9.91 -26.48 23.03
C GLY A 51 -10.85 -27.37 22.23
N ASN A 52 -10.44 -27.64 20.99
CA ASN A 52 -10.84 -28.86 20.31
C ASN A 52 -9.61 -29.46 19.61
N LYS A 53 -9.22 -30.65 20.06
CA LYS A 53 -8.25 -31.50 19.38
C LYS A 53 -8.94 -32.11 18.18
N GLU A 54 -8.85 -31.45 17.03
CA GLU A 54 -9.14 -32.09 15.75
C GLU A 54 -7.84 -32.48 15.07
N THR A 55 -7.73 -33.77 14.79
CA THR A 55 -6.68 -34.41 14.02
C THR A 55 -6.48 -33.69 12.70
N ALA A 56 -5.44 -32.86 12.63
CA ALA A 56 -5.09 -32.12 11.43
C ALA A 56 -4.67 -33.13 10.35
N ALA A 57 -5.57 -33.34 9.38
CA ALA A 57 -5.18 -33.77 8.05
C ALA A 57 -4.00 -32.89 7.58
N PRO A 58 -3.02 -33.43 6.83
CA PRO A 58 -1.92 -32.63 6.33
C PRO A 58 -2.52 -31.45 5.56
N ARG A 59 -2.32 -30.22 6.09
CA ARG A 59 -2.71 -29.00 5.39
C ARG A 59 -1.99 -29.08 4.06
N SER A 60 -2.74 -29.35 2.99
CA SER A 60 -2.21 -29.23 1.63
C SER A 60 -1.68 -27.82 1.54
N ILE A 61 -0.36 -27.69 1.47
CA ILE A 61 0.34 -26.41 1.35
C ILE A 61 -0.15 -25.82 0.03
N ARG A 62 -1.14 -24.93 0.13
CA ARG A 62 -1.73 -24.28 -1.02
C ARG A 62 -1.01 -22.98 -1.20
N PHE A 63 -0.12 -22.94 -2.19
CA PHE A 63 0.50 -21.70 -2.60
C PHE A 63 -0.55 -20.75 -3.18
N PRO A 64 -0.52 -19.47 -2.80
CA PRO A 64 -1.45 -18.49 -3.30
C PRO A 64 -1.23 -18.28 -4.79
N LYS A 65 -2.32 -18.01 -5.52
CA LYS A 65 -2.25 -17.63 -6.93
C LYS A 65 -1.64 -16.22 -7.06
N PRO A 66 -1.04 -15.88 -8.22
CA PRO A 66 -0.54 -14.52 -8.45
C PRO A 66 -1.57 -13.41 -8.19
N SER A 67 -2.84 -13.63 -8.55
CA SER A 67 -3.92 -12.69 -8.26
C SER A 67 -4.18 -12.53 -6.76
N GLU A 68 -4.13 -13.63 -6.00
CA GLU A 68 -4.31 -13.60 -4.54
C GLU A 68 -3.14 -12.85 -3.88
N ILE A 69 -1.91 -13.00 -4.39
CA ILE A 69 -0.74 -12.24 -3.93
C ILE A 69 -0.93 -10.75 -4.21
N ALA A 70 -1.42 -10.37 -5.40
CA ALA A 70 -1.72 -8.97 -5.71
C ALA A 70 -2.79 -8.39 -4.77
N ASP A 71 -3.85 -9.14 -4.48
CA ASP A 71 -4.91 -8.70 -3.56
C ASP A 71 -4.40 -8.54 -2.12
N MET A 72 -3.52 -9.41 -1.67
CA MET A 72 -2.87 -9.28 -0.36
C MET A 72 -1.91 -8.09 -0.33
N ALA A 73 -1.10 -7.89 -1.39
CA ALA A 73 -0.20 -6.75 -1.49
C ALA A 73 -0.96 -5.42 -1.48
N GLU A 74 -2.10 -5.32 -2.15
CA GLU A 74 -2.97 -4.15 -2.08
C GLU A 74 -3.38 -3.84 -0.63
N ARG A 75 -3.85 -4.84 0.12
CA ARG A 75 -4.22 -4.66 1.53
C ARG A 75 -3.04 -4.18 2.37
N LEU A 76 -1.84 -4.73 2.12
CA LEU A 76 -0.63 -4.37 2.85
C LEU A 76 -0.18 -2.93 2.55
N ILE A 77 -0.20 -2.52 1.28
CA ILE A 77 0.18 -1.17 0.84
C ILE A 77 -0.83 -0.15 1.36
N ARG A 78 -2.13 -0.41 1.20
CA ARG A 78 -3.19 0.47 1.73
C ARG A 78 -3.13 0.59 3.24
N GLY A 79 -2.91 -0.52 3.94
CA GLY A 79 -2.75 -0.53 5.40
C GLY A 79 -1.49 0.18 5.89
N ALA A 80 -0.43 0.26 5.07
CA ALA A 80 0.78 1.01 5.39
C ALA A 80 0.57 2.53 5.27
N GLY A 81 -0.24 2.96 4.30
CA GLY A 81 -0.42 4.38 3.96
C GLY A 81 0.79 5.01 3.26
N HIS A 82 1.83 4.24 2.93
CA HIS A 82 3.03 4.69 2.22
C HIS A 82 3.55 3.59 1.29
N PRO A 83 4.40 3.92 0.29
CA PRO A 83 4.98 2.93 -0.61
C PRO A 83 5.78 1.87 0.17
N LEU A 84 5.76 0.63 -0.33
CA LEU A 84 6.48 -0.50 0.24
C LEU A 84 7.44 -1.11 -0.76
N THR A 85 8.65 -1.40 -0.31
CA THR A 85 9.62 -2.13 -1.13
C THR A 85 9.21 -3.58 -1.32
N ARG A 86 9.75 -4.23 -2.35
CA ARG A 86 9.50 -5.67 -2.63
C ARG A 86 9.81 -6.54 -1.40
N ALA A 87 10.92 -6.24 -0.71
CA ALA A 87 11.31 -6.95 0.52
C ALA A 87 10.31 -6.73 1.67
N GLN A 88 9.82 -5.50 1.87
CA GLN A 88 8.82 -5.20 2.90
C GLN A 88 7.48 -5.90 2.64
N ILE A 89 7.07 -6.00 1.37
CA ILE A 89 5.84 -6.71 0.99
C ILE A 89 6.01 -8.20 1.30
N VAL A 90 7.15 -8.81 0.94
CA VAL A 90 7.45 -10.21 1.26
C VAL A 90 7.44 -10.45 2.76
N GLU A 91 8.16 -9.62 3.54
CA GLU A 91 8.23 -9.77 5.01
C GLU A 91 6.83 -9.75 5.64
N ARG A 92 5.94 -8.86 5.16
CA ARG A 92 4.57 -8.76 5.66
C ARG A 92 3.68 -9.92 5.23
N LEU A 93 3.87 -10.46 4.03
CA LEU A 93 3.18 -11.67 3.58
C LEU A 93 3.58 -12.89 4.42
N GLU A 94 4.88 -13.05 4.68
CA GLU A 94 5.37 -14.16 5.51
C GLU A 94 4.90 -14.05 6.96
N LYS A 95 4.86 -12.84 7.53
CA LYS A 95 4.25 -12.59 8.85
C LYS A 95 2.76 -12.93 8.91
N ALA A 96 2.08 -12.96 7.76
CA ALA A 96 0.69 -13.38 7.63
C ALA A 96 0.52 -14.87 7.30
N ASP A 97 1.57 -15.68 7.49
CA ASP A 97 1.60 -17.13 7.21
C ASP A 97 1.36 -17.47 5.73
N VAL A 98 1.74 -16.56 4.83
CA VAL A 98 1.64 -16.75 3.37
C VAL A 98 2.96 -17.29 2.83
N GLU A 99 2.96 -18.56 2.41
CA GLU A 99 4.10 -19.17 1.73
C GLU A 99 4.17 -18.78 0.25
N LEU A 100 5.30 -18.22 -0.17
CA LEU A 100 5.57 -17.87 -1.56
C LEU A 100 6.41 -18.96 -2.25
N ASN A 101 5.96 -19.42 -3.42
CA ASN A 101 6.61 -20.46 -4.21
C ASN A 101 7.74 -19.91 -5.10
N SER A 102 8.77 -19.33 -4.49
CA SER A 102 9.96 -18.84 -5.20
C SER A 102 11.18 -18.77 -4.27
N GLU A 103 12.36 -19.07 -4.80
CA GLU A 103 13.64 -18.85 -4.12
C GLU A 103 13.92 -17.34 -3.96
N ASP A 104 13.66 -16.56 -4.99
CA ASP A 104 13.76 -15.09 -4.99
C ASP A 104 12.37 -14.46 -4.86
N LYS A 105 11.86 -14.46 -3.62
CA LYS A 105 10.54 -13.94 -3.26
C LYS A 105 10.37 -12.45 -3.61
N PRO A 106 11.33 -11.55 -3.34
CA PRO A 106 11.20 -10.14 -3.70
C PRO A 106 11.03 -9.92 -5.21
N ARG A 107 11.83 -10.60 -6.04
CA ARG A 107 11.69 -10.53 -7.50
C ARG A 107 10.37 -11.12 -7.99
N TYR A 108 9.95 -12.23 -7.39
CA TYR A 108 8.68 -12.87 -7.72
C TYR A 108 7.49 -11.95 -7.44
N VAL A 109 7.42 -11.36 -6.24
CA VAL A 109 6.38 -10.38 -5.87
C VAL A 109 6.43 -9.17 -6.79
N GLY A 110 7.62 -8.60 -7.04
CA GLY A 110 7.77 -7.48 -7.96
C GLY A 110 7.23 -7.79 -9.37
N THR A 111 7.50 -8.99 -9.89
CA THR A 111 6.98 -9.43 -11.20
C THR A 111 5.45 -9.49 -11.23
N ILE A 112 4.83 -9.94 -10.14
CA ILE A 112 3.37 -9.99 -10.02
C ILE A 112 2.79 -8.58 -10.03
N LEU A 113 3.30 -7.69 -9.19
CA LEU A 113 2.80 -6.32 -9.07
C LEU A 113 2.98 -5.52 -10.36
N TRP A 114 4.11 -5.71 -11.05
CA TRP A 114 4.37 -5.08 -12.35
C TRP A 114 3.36 -5.50 -13.43
N ARG A 115 2.92 -6.77 -13.44
CA ARG A 115 1.87 -7.23 -14.36
C ARG A 115 0.53 -6.57 -14.07
N GLU A 116 0.30 -6.19 -12.83
CA GLU A 116 -0.89 -5.50 -12.32
C GLU A 116 -0.73 -3.97 -12.34
N LYS A 117 -0.02 -3.40 -13.33
CA LYS A 117 0.21 -1.94 -13.50
C LYS A 117 -1.06 -1.07 -13.57
N GLY A 118 -2.23 -1.68 -13.78
CA GLY A 118 -3.52 -0.98 -13.66
C GLY A 118 -3.90 -0.64 -12.21
N ARG A 119 -3.30 -1.32 -11.23
CA ARG A 119 -3.53 -1.17 -9.79
C ARG A 119 -2.34 -0.57 -9.07
N PHE A 120 -1.12 -0.93 -9.47
CA PHE A 120 0.11 -0.56 -8.77
C PHE A 120 1.03 0.35 -9.61
N VAL A 121 1.66 1.29 -8.92
CA VAL A 121 2.78 2.10 -9.43
C VAL A 121 4.04 1.69 -8.69
N ASN A 122 5.14 1.48 -9.41
CA ASN A 122 6.47 1.46 -8.80
C ASN A 122 7.04 2.88 -8.76
N ILE A 123 7.40 3.36 -7.57
CA ILE A 123 8.08 4.62 -7.35
C ILE A 123 9.57 4.31 -7.17
N PRO A 124 10.45 4.76 -8.07
CA PRO A 124 11.89 4.51 -7.97
C PRO A 124 12.43 4.92 -6.60
N GLY A 125 13.16 4.01 -5.93
CA GLY A 125 13.73 4.22 -4.60
C GLY A 125 12.75 4.13 -3.42
N GLU A 126 11.43 4.19 -3.63
CA GLU A 126 10.42 4.07 -2.56
C GLU A 126 9.67 2.74 -2.58
N GLY A 127 9.50 2.14 -3.76
CA GLY A 127 8.80 0.86 -3.95
C GLY A 127 7.38 1.02 -4.48
N TYR A 128 6.51 0.05 -4.20
CA TYR A 128 5.17 -0.03 -4.77
C TYR A 128 4.13 0.72 -3.94
N THR A 129 3.27 1.46 -4.63
CA THR A 129 2.05 2.06 -4.07
C THR A 129 0.84 1.78 -4.98
N MET A 130 -0.36 2.14 -4.53
CA MET A 130 -1.57 2.06 -5.35
C MET A 130 -1.68 3.25 -6.32
N ASN A 131 -2.22 3.02 -7.52
CA ASN A 131 -2.42 4.06 -8.54
C ASN A 131 -3.23 5.26 -8.04
N ASP A 132 -4.22 5.03 -7.18
CA ASP A 132 -5.08 6.05 -6.59
C ASP A 132 -4.44 6.78 -5.38
N MET A 133 -3.37 6.22 -4.81
CA MET A 133 -2.63 6.80 -3.69
C MET A 133 -1.37 7.55 -4.13
N ALA A 134 -0.88 7.27 -5.34
CA ALA A 134 0.28 7.97 -5.89
C ALA A 134 -0.03 9.45 -6.12
N THR A 135 0.87 10.33 -5.68
CA THR A 135 0.81 11.74 -6.08
C THR A 135 1.00 11.87 -7.60
N PRO A 136 0.53 12.95 -8.25
CA PRO A 136 0.72 13.13 -9.70
C PRO A 136 2.19 13.05 -10.14
N LEU A 137 3.12 13.49 -9.30
CA LEU A 137 4.55 13.41 -9.56
C LEU A 137 5.06 11.96 -9.48
N GLN A 138 4.65 11.20 -8.48
CA GLN A 138 5.00 9.79 -8.33
C GLN A 138 4.40 8.92 -9.45
N ALA A 139 3.16 9.20 -9.85
CA ALA A 139 2.52 8.50 -10.97
C ALA A 139 3.28 8.75 -12.28
N LEU A 140 3.77 9.97 -12.50
CA LEU A 140 4.60 10.30 -13.66
C LEU A 140 5.96 9.59 -13.61
N GLN A 141 6.60 9.55 -12.44
CA GLN A 141 7.87 8.83 -12.25
C GLN A 141 7.75 7.34 -12.58
N GLY A 142 6.69 6.68 -12.11
CA GLY A 142 6.45 5.27 -12.40
C GLY A 142 6.10 4.98 -13.87
N LEU A 143 5.69 5.99 -14.65
CA LEU A 143 5.43 5.86 -16.08
C LEU A 143 6.67 6.12 -16.96
N MET A 144 7.61 6.93 -16.46
CA MET A 144 8.73 7.46 -17.26
C MET A 144 9.99 6.58 -17.27
N LEU A 145 10.05 5.50 -16.48
CA LEU A 145 11.24 4.66 -16.37
C LEU A 145 10.91 3.16 -16.49
N PRO A 146 11.51 2.43 -17.45
CA PRO A 146 11.75 1.01 -17.26
C PRO A 146 12.88 0.87 -16.23
N ASP A 147 12.64 0.14 -15.14
CA ASP A 147 13.69 -0.21 -14.18
C ASP A 147 14.72 -1.11 -14.88
N GLU A 148 15.80 -0.52 -15.37
CA GLU A 148 17.09 -1.20 -15.48
C GLU A 148 17.89 -0.93 -14.21
N GLU A 149 17.51 -1.57 -13.11
CA GLU A 149 18.44 -1.81 -12.00
C GLU A 149 18.34 -3.31 -11.63
N ASN A 150 19.27 -4.08 -12.21
CA ASN A 150 19.72 -5.33 -11.64
C ASN A 150 20.49 -4.98 -10.37
N ASP A 151 19.86 -5.15 -9.21
CA ASP A 151 20.60 -5.32 -7.94
C ASP A 151 21.19 -6.74 -7.89
N ASP A 152 22.06 -7.05 -8.84
CA ASP A 152 23.02 -8.14 -8.77
C ASP A 152 24.38 -7.51 -8.43
N GLU A 153 24.74 -7.39 -7.15
CA GLU A 153 26.11 -7.29 -6.59
C GLU A 153 25.99 -6.94 -5.08
N LYS A 154 26.56 -7.62 -4.07
CA LYS A 154 27.39 -8.83 -3.94
C LYS A 154 27.23 -9.37 -2.51
N GLY A 155 27.37 -10.68 -2.37
CA GLY A 155 27.68 -11.35 -1.11
C GLY A 155 28.22 -12.76 -1.33
N SER A 156 28.86 -13.03 -2.47
CA SER A 156 29.74 -14.18 -2.63
C SER A 156 31.06 -13.86 -1.95
N ASP A 157 31.20 -14.20 -0.68
CA ASP A 157 32.52 -14.52 -0.15
C ASP A 157 32.65 -16.04 -0.03
N LEU A 158 33.65 -16.50 -0.77
CA LEU A 158 34.17 -17.86 -0.82
C LEU A 158 34.67 -18.31 0.56
N ILE A 159 34.45 -19.60 0.81
CA ILE A 159 35.34 -20.60 1.45
C ILE A 159 36.43 -20.05 2.38
#